data_AF-A0A3D0DMJ3-F1
#
_entry.id   AF-A0A3D0DMJ3-F1
#
_cell.length_a   1.000
_cell.length_b   1.000
_cell.length_c   1.000
_cell.angle_alpha   90.00
_cell.angle_beta   90.00
_cell.angle_gamma   90.00
#
_symmetry.space_group_name_H-M   'P 1'
#
loop_
_entity.id
_entity.type
_entity.pdbx_description
1 polymer ?
#
loop_
_entity_poly.entity_id
_entity_poly.type
_entity_poly.pdbx_seq_one_letter_code
_entity_poly.pdbx_strand_id
1 'polypeptide(L)'
;DMIDETDSSDVQGVGANYDEDLSAEDEAFIASVEEEARQNNLGGINYNGINIVTGLNQVPVNGDYVLSLTDAELNAPHPLLLQYDPRWASFPYGLGTMKSSACGPTCFSMVITGLTNISNASPPMVATYSMNRGFYVPNQGTAHTLFTSGAADFGLYCTKVAVTEADMKAHIDSGEMLILAMHYGHFTHSAAGHFIMVYGYNQNGFMVNDPASYERSTLYWPFSVFGSEADNIYGFGVAN
;
A
#
# COMPACT_ATOMS: atom_id res chain seq x y z
N ASP A 1 25.69 -49.76 -4.74
CA ASP A 1 24.74 -50.48 -5.59
C ASP A 1 23.38 -50.59 -4.94
N MET A 2 22.36 -50.34 -5.77
CA MET A 2 20.92 -50.65 -5.65
C MET A 2 20.15 -49.59 -4.83
N ILE A 3 19.57 -48.54 -5.45
CA ILE A 3 18.44 -48.50 -6.41
C ILE A 3 17.25 -49.31 -5.92
N ASP A 4 16.18 -48.61 -5.55
CA ASP A 4 14.82 -49.10 -5.65
C ASP A 4 13.98 -48.02 -6.33
N GLU A 5 13.38 -48.40 -7.45
CA GLU A 5 12.50 -47.62 -8.32
C GLU A 5 11.04 -47.92 -7.97
N THR A 6 10.19 -46.91 -8.12
CA THR A 6 8.77 -46.90 -8.52
C THR A 6 8.09 -45.75 -7.75
N ASP A 7 7.31 -44.85 -8.34
CA ASP A 7 6.33 -45.03 -9.39
C ASP A 7 6.08 -43.70 -10.12
N SER A 8 5.96 -43.79 -11.45
CA SER A 8 5.55 -42.71 -12.32
C SER A 8 4.04 -42.62 -12.36
N SER A 9 3.48 -41.48 -11.95
CA SER A 9 2.20 -41.05 -12.51
C SER A 9 2.23 -39.56 -12.80
N ASP A 10 2.01 -39.29 -14.08
CA ASP A 10 1.81 -38.01 -14.72
C ASP A 10 1.00 -37.01 -13.88
N VAL A 11 1.64 -35.90 -13.51
CA VAL A 11 0.94 -34.64 -13.30
C VAL A 11 1.26 -33.77 -14.52
N GLN A 12 0.46 -33.94 -15.57
CA GLN A 12 0.27 -32.89 -16.57
C GLN A 12 -0.44 -31.72 -15.89
N GLY A 13 0.35 -30.84 -15.27
CA GLY A 13 -0.08 -29.53 -14.79
C GLY A 13 0.07 -28.53 -15.91
N VAL A 14 -1.06 -28.12 -16.48
CA VAL A 14 -1.22 -27.08 -17.50
C VAL A 14 -0.36 -25.85 -17.18
N GLY A 15 0.72 -25.66 -17.94
CA GLY A 15 1.42 -24.39 -18.03
C GLY A 15 0.52 -23.42 -18.79
N ALA A 16 -0.19 -22.55 -18.06
CA ALA A 16 -0.84 -21.40 -18.65
C ALA A 16 0.25 -20.36 -18.95
N ASN A 17 0.76 -20.36 -20.17
CA ASN A 17 1.45 -19.21 -20.74
C ASN A 17 0.46 -18.04 -20.75
N TYR A 18 0.75 -17.01 -19.95
CA TYR A 18 0.12 -15.69 -20.09
C TYR A 18 1.19 -14.71 -20.59
N ASP A 19 1.62 -14.93 -21.84
CA ASP A 19 2.31 -13.93 -22.65
C ASP A 19 1.53 -13.85 -23.96
N GLU A 20 0.52 -12.98 -23.99
CA GLU A 20 0.00 -12.45 -25.26
C GLU A 20 0.67 -11.08 -25.44
N ASP A 21 1.65 -11.02 -26.34
CA ASP A 21 2.23 -9.76 -26.81
C ASP A 21 1.12 -8.86 -27.40
N LEU A 22 1.23 -7.55 -27.15
CA LEU A 22 0.31 -6.54 -27.66
C LEU A 22 0.28 -6.55 -29.19
N SER A 23 -0.86 -6.21 -29.79
CA SER A 23 -0.95 -6.09 -31.24
C SER A 23 -0.19 -4.85 -31.73
N ALA A 24 0.29 -4.87 -32.97
CA ALA A 24 0.99 -3.73 -33.57
C ALA A 24 0.12 -2.45 -33.62
N GLU A 25 -1.21 -2.59 -33.59
CA GLU A 25 -2.15 -1.46 -33.51
C GLU A 25 -2.20 -0.88 -32.09
N ASP A 26 -2.12 -1.74 -31.07
CA ASP A 26 -2.02 -1.31 -29.67
C ASP A 26 -0.68 -0.61 -29.39
N GLU A 27 0.42 -1.12 -29.95
CA GLU A 27 1.74 -0.48 -29.88
C GLU A 27 1.74 0.91 -30.53
N ALA A 28 1.11 1.05 -31.69
CA ALA A 28 1.01 2.34 -32.39
C ALA A 28 0.12 3.34 -31.65
N PHE A 29 -0.95 2.87 -31.01
CA PHE A 29 -1.81 3.70 -30.17
C PHE A 29 -1.05 4.20 -28.94
N ILE A 30 -0.34 3.30 -28.24
CA ILE A 30 0.51 3.64 -27.07
C ILE A 30 1.54 4.71 -27.46
N ALA A 31 2.26 4.51 -28.58
CA ALA A 31 3.25 5.48 -29.05
C ALA A 31 2.65 6.88 -29.34
N SER A 32 1.40 6.94 -29.81
CA SER A 32 0.72 8.22 -30.07
C SER A 32 0.33 8.96 -28.79
N VAL A 33 -0.12 8.23 -27.77
CA VAL A 33 -0.49 8.77 -26.45
C VAL A 33 0.76 9.25 -25.70
N GLU A 34 1.87 8.52 -25.82
CA GLU A 34 3.17 8.91 -25.26
C GLU A 34 3.73 10.21 -25.88
N GLU A 35 3.62 10.39 -27.20
CA GLU A 35 4.07 11.62 -27.86
C GLU A 35 3.19 12.83 -27.47
N GLU A 36 1.87 12.65 -27.29
CA GLU A 36 0.98 13.71 -26.82
C GLU A 36 1.29 14.11 -25.36
N ALA A 37 1.59 13.13 -24.51
CA ALA A 37 2.05 13.37 -23.14
C ALA A 37 3.40 14.12 -23.08
N ARG A 38 4.31 13.82 -24.02
CA ARG A 38 5.62 14.47 -24.14
C ARG A 38 5.53 15.94 -24.53
N GLN A 39 4.52 16.33 -25.31
CA GLN A 39 4.33 17.71 -25.77
C GLN A 39 3.73 18.63 -24.70
N ASN A 40 3.06 18.08 -23.67
CA ASN A 40 2.30 18.84 -22.68
C ASN A 40 3.03 19.16 -21.35
N ASN A 41 4.35 18.97 -21.30
CA ASN A 41 5.34 19.48 -20.34
C ASN A 41 4.82 20.08 -19.00
N LEU A 42 4.46 19.21 -18.04
CA LEU A 42 4.54 19.51 -16.60
C LEU A 42 5.96 19.09 -16.16
N GLY A 43 6.71 19.94 -15.45
CA GLY A 43 8.14 19.70 -15.17
C GLY A 43 8.41 18.92 -13.88
N GLY A 44 9.41 18.02 -13.86
CA GLY A 44 10.02 17.59 -12.60
C GLY A 44 11.09 16.48 -12.67
N ILE A 45 11.47 16.08 -11.46
CA ILE A 45 12.81 15.73 -10.97
C ILE A 45 13.16 14.26 -11.16
N ASN A 46 14.27 14.00 -11.84
CA ASN A 46 14.80 12.66 -12.10
C ASN A 46 15.21 11.87 -10.84
N TYR A 47 14.70 10.65 -10.66
CA TYR A 47 15.14 9.70 -9.65
C TYR A 47 15.47 8.34 -10.31
N ASN A 48 16.75 7.92 -10.28
CA ASN A 48 17.29 6.73 -10.97
C ASN A 48 17.02 6.65 -12.50
N GLY A 49 16.88 7.78 -13.19
CA GLY A 49 16.52 7.86 -14.61
C GLY A 49 15.08 8.36 -14.85
N ILE A 50 14.28 8.53 -13.80
CA ILE A 50 12.83 8.78 -13.90
C ILE A 50 12.47 10.21 -13.47
N ASN A 51 12.05 11.06 -14.40
CA ASN A 51 11.63 12.44 -14.12
C ASN A 51 10.27 12.50 -13.36
N ILE A 52 10.30 12.80 -12.06
CA ILE A 52 9.15 13.06 -11.16
C ILE A 52 8.65 14.49 -11.35
N VAL A 53 7.74 14.65 -12.30
CA VAL A 53 7.03 15.90 -12.54
C VAL A 53 6.24 16.38 -11.31
N THR A 54 6.51 17.60 -10.84
CA THR A 54 5.66 18.35 -9.90
C THR A 54 4.33 18.65 -10.59
N GLY A 55 3.37 17.73 -10.48
CA GLY A 55 2.05 17.86 -11.12
C GLY A 55 1.09 16.68 -10.95
N LEU A 56 1.25 15.79 -9.96
CA LEU A 56 0.32 14.66 -9.79
C LEU A 56 -0.91 15.05 -8.95
N ASN A 57 -1.91 15.62 -9.63
CA ASN A 57 -3.30 15.74 -9.19
C ASN A 57 -4.21 15.45 -10.40
N GLN A 58 -4.54 14.20 -10.78
CA GLN A 58 -5.75 13.96 -11.60
C GLN A 58 -6.49 12.64 -11.31
N VAL A 59 -7.82 12.78 -11.13
CA VAL A 59 -8.85 11.74 -11.26
C VAL A 59 -9.96 12.24 -12.23
N PRO A 60 -10.38 11.60 -13.35
CA PRO A 60 -11.76 11.08 -13.37
C PRO A 60 -11.87 9.59 -13.66
N VAL A 61 -13.03 8.99 -13.34
CA VAL A 61 -13.35 7.58 -13.63
C VAL A 61 -14.73 7.52 -14.31
N ASN A 62 -14.84 6.77 -15.43
CA ASN A 62 -15.80 6.88 -16.56
C ASN A 62 -15.39 7.90 -17.64
N GLY A 63 -14.08 8.00 -17.89
CA GLY A 63 -13.50 8.89 -18.92
C GLY A 63 -12.06 9.30 -18.64
N ASP A 64 -11.55 8.90 -17.46
CA ASP A 64 -10.17 8.57 -17.09
C ASP A 64 -9.11 9.67 -17.07
N TYR A 65 -8.66 9.97 -15.85
CA TYR A 65 -7.26 10.21 -15.47
C TYR A 65 -7.15 9.65 -14.06
N VAL A 66 -6.08 8.99 -13.66
CA VAL A 66 -6.06 8.26 -12.39
C VAL A 66 -4.63 8.06 -11.93
N LEU A 67 -4.19 8.84 -10.93
CA LEU A 67 -3.25 8.45 -9.86
C LEU A 67 -3.33 9.39 -8.65
N SER A 68 -4.35 10.26 -8.55
CA SER A 68 -4.51 11.17 -7.41
C SER A 68 -5.62 10.79 -6.47
N LEU A 69 -5.58 11.42 -5.30
CA LEU A 69 -6.66 11.41 -4.33
C LEU A 69 -7.75 12.41 -4.76
N THR A 70 -8.98 12.13 -4.37
CA THR A 70 -10.12 13.03 -4.50
C THR A 70 -10.14 14.05 -3.36
N ASP A 71 -10.84 15.16 -3.53
CA ASP A 71 -11.02 16.14 -2.45
C ASP A 71 -11.67 15.51 -1.20
N ALA A 72 -12.56 14.54 -1.37
CA ALA A 72 -13.17 13.84 -0.23
C ALA A 72 -12.15 13.01 0.55
N GLU A 73 -11.22 12.34 -0.14
CA GLU A 73 -10.12 11.59 0.48
C GLU A 73 -9.12 12.52 1.17
N LEU A 74 -8.81 13.67 0.56
CA LEU A 74 -7.90 14.66 1.12
C LEU A 74 -8.47 15.36 2.36
N ASN A 75 -9.78 15.56 2.41
CA ASN A 75 -10.45 16.21 3.54
C ASN A 75 -10.93 15.22 4.62
N ALA A 76 -10.78 13.91 4.40
CA ALA A 76 -11.11 12.93 5.41
C ALA A 76 -10.01 12.89 6.49
N PRO A 77 -10.36 12.99 7.79
CA PRO A 77 -9.35 12.91 8.86
C PRO A 77 -8.67 11.53 8.91
N HIS A 78 -9.38 10.49 8.44
CA HIS A 78 -8.92 9.10 8.45
C HIS A 78 -9.28 8.43 7.10
N PRO A 79 -8.60 8.79 6.00
CA PRO A 79 -8.99 8.32 4.67
C PRO A 79 -8.82 6.80 4.57
N LEU A 80 -9.81 6.12 4.00
CA LEU A 80 -9.71 4.72 3.61
C LEU A 80 -9.30 4.66 2.14
N LEU A 81 -8.12 4.12 1.88
CA LEU A 81 -7.59 3.88 0.54
C LEU A 81 -7.39 2.38 0.36
N LEU A 82 -7.96 1.83 -0.72
CA LEU A 82 -7.91 0.40 -0.99
C LEU A 82 -6.79 0.10 -1.99
N GLN A 83 -5.93 -0.87 -1.70
CA GLN A 83 -4.82 -1.24 -2.59
C GLN A 83 -5.33 -1.85 -3.92
N TYR A 84 -6.57 -2.35 -3.92
CA TYR A 84 -7.26 -2.90 -5.09
C TYR A 84 -8.19 -1.90 -5.79
N ASP A 85 -8.16 -0.62 -5.40
CA ASP A 85 -8.91 0.42 -6.09
C ASP A 85 -8.53 0.43 -7.59
N PRO A 86 -9.52 0.38 -8.52
CA PRO A 86 -9.26 0.31 -9.96
C PRO A 86 -8.35 1.42 -10.50
N ARG A 87 -8.29 2.58 -9.82
CA ARG A 87 -7.41 3.71 -10.19
C ARG A 87 -5.93 3.32 -10.19
N TRP A 88 -5.53 2.31 -9.41
CA TRP A 88 -4.13 1.91 -9.28
C TRP A 88 -3.89 0.43 -9.05
N ALA A 89 -4.90 -0.43 -9.00
CA ALA A 89 -4.77 -1.85 -8.69
C ALA A 89 -3.70 -2.58 -9.53
N SER A 90 -3.54 -2.18 -10.81
CA SER A 90 -2.56 -2.70 -11.76
C SER A 90 -1.20 -2.02 -11.69
N PHE A 91 -1.05 -0.92 -10.96
CA PHE A 91 0.21 -0.18 -10.86
C PHE A 91 1.30 -1.08 -10.24
N PRO A 92 2.52 -1.10 -10.81
CA PRO A 92 3.57 -2.01 -10.34
C PRO A 92 4.05 -1.71 -8.91
N TYR A 93 4.32 -2.76 -8.14
CA TYR A 93 5.04 -2.67 -6.87
C TYR A 93 5.93 -3.90 -6.67
N GLY A 94 7.24 -3.72 -6.89
CA GLY A 94 8.22 -4.80 -6.88
C GLY A 94 7.90 -5.88 -7.92
N LEU A 95 7.83 -7.15 -7.50
CA LEU A 95 7.45 -8.28 -8.36
C LEU A 95 5.94 -8.43 -8.57
N GLY A 96 5.13 -7.55 -7.97
CA GLY A 96 3.67 -7.60 -8.04
C GLY A 96 3.06 -6.27 -8.47
N THR A 97 1.81 -6.07 -8.07
CA THR A 97 1.07 -4.83 -8.28
C THR A 97 0.61 -4.26 -6.94
N MET A 98 0.02 -3.07 -6.97
CA MET A 98 -0.65 -2.48 -5.81
C MET A 98 -1.63 -3.47 -5.17
N LYS A 99 -2.48 -4.09 -6.00
CA LYS A 99 -3.48 -5.06 -5.54
C LYS A 99 -2.87 -6.23 -4.80
N SER A 100 -1.73 -6.77 -5.27
CA SER A 100 -1.17 -8.01 -4.71
C SER A 100 -0.19 -7.81 -3.56
N SER A 101 0.43 -6.63 -3.43
CA SER A 101 1.62 -6.50 -2.58
C SER A 101 1.82 -5.15 -1.87
N ALA A 102 0.95 -4.16 -2.08
CA ALA A 102 1.17 -2.80 -1.58
C ALA A 102 0.35 -2.39 -0.34
N CYS A 103 0.04 -3.34 0.56
CA CYS A 103 -0.64 -3.01 1.82
C CYS A 103 0.14 -1.97 2.63
N GLY A 104 1.46 -2.09 2.73
CA GLY A 104 2.34 -1.14 3.42
C GLY A 104 2.29 0.29 2.84
N PRO A 105 2.59 0.51 1.54
CA PRO A 105 2.47 1.81 0.90
C PRO A 105 1.08 2.41 0.99
N THR A 106 0.04 1.58 0.88
CA THR A 106 -1.35 2.05 0.98
C THR A 106 -1.69 2.50 2.40
N CYS A 107 -1.29 1.75 3.44
CA CYS A 107 -1.41 2.18 4.83
C CYS A 107 -0.66 3.49 5.09
N PHE A 108 0.56 3.60 4.57
CA PHE A 108 1.35 4.79 4.81
C PHE A 108 0.83 6.01 4.03
N SER A 109 0.27 5.82 2.83
CA SER A 109 -0.50 6.83 2.10
C SER A 109 -1.68 7.37 2.92
N MET A 110 -2.42 6.49 3.61
CA MET A 110 -3.51 6.90 4.51
C MET A 110 -2.99 7.74 5.69
N VAL A 111 -1.87 7.34 6.31
CA VAL A 111 -1.23 8.09 7.40
C VAL A 111 -0.75 9.47 6.95
N ILE A 112 -0.04 9.55 5.82
CA ILE A 112 0.46 10.82 5.28
C ILE A 112 -0.71 11.76 4.98
N THR A 113 -1.74 11.25 4.31
CA THR A 113 -2.91 12.05 3.93
C THR A 113 -3.68 12.53 5.15
N GLY A 114 -3.87 11.68 6.17
CA GLY A 114 -4.65 12.01 7.35
C GLY A 114 -3.94 12.94 8.35
N LEU A 115 -2.60 12.95 8.38
CA LEU A 115 -1.82 13.74 9.35
C LEU A 115 -1.15 14.98 8.75
N THR A 116 -1.03 15.08 7.43
CA THR A 116 -0.29 16.16 6.77
C THR A 116 -1.13 16.87 5.72
N ASN A 117 -0.64 17.99 5.19
CA ASN A 117 -1.27 18.69 4.07
C ASN A 117 -0.71 18.24 2.70
N ILE A 118 -0.06 17.07 2.63
CA ILE A 118 0.54 16.54 1.41
C ILE A 118 -0.56 15.93 0.53
N SER A 119 -1.01 16.69 -0.47
CA SER A 119 -2.16 16.30 -1.31
C SER A 119 -1.85 15.26 -2.39
N ASN A 120 -0.57 15.03 -2.69
CA ASN A 120 -0.13 14.09 -3.72
C ASN A 120 0.33 12.74 -3.13
N ALA A 121 -0.10 12.41 -1.91
CA ALA A 121 0.29 11.20 -1.20
C ALA A 121 -0.50 9.94 -1.60
N SER A 122 -0.77 9.72 -2.88
CA SER A 122 -1.53 8.56 -3.34
C SER A 122 -0.77 7.23 -3.13
N PRO A 123 -1.47 6.07 -3.06
CA PRO A 123 -0.81 4.78 -2.86
C PRO A 123 0.28 4.48 -3.90
N PRO A 124 0.12 4.76 -5.20
CA PRO A 124 1.18 4.62 -6.21
C PRO A 124 2.40 5.52 -5.99
N MET A 125 2.18 6.75 -5.52
CA MET A 125 3.29 7.66 -5.18
C MET A 125 4.12 7.06 -4.05
N VAL A 126 3.45 6.62 -2.97
CA VAL A 126 4.14 6.01 -1.82
C VAL A 126 4.80 4.68 -2.19
N ALA A 127 4.20 3.89 -3.07
CA ALA A 127 4.79 2.65 -3.58
C ALA A 127 6.05 2.92 -4.41
N THR A 128 6.02 3.95 -5.28
CA THR A 128 7.18 4.41 -6.04
C THR A 128 8.30 4.88 -5.12
N TYR A 129 7.95 5.70 -4.12
CA TYR A 129 8.88 6.13 -3.07
C TYR A 129 9.51 4.92 -2.35
N SER A 130 8.69 3.95 -1.94
CA SER A 130 9.13 2.71 -1.28
C SER A 130 10.15 1.94 -2.13
N MET A 131 9.86 1.70 -3.41
CA MET A 131 10.79 1.02 -4.33
C MET A 131 12.10 1.80 -4.49
N ASN A 132 12.00 3.11 -4.70
CA ASN A 132 13.14 4.01 -4.91
C ASN A 132 14.09 4.10 -3.71
N ARG A 133 13.56 3.87 -2.50
CA ARG A 133 14.34 3.90 -1.25
C ARG A 133 14.76 2.50 -0.79
N GLY A 134 14.45 1.47 -1.56
CA GLY A 134 14.80 0.09 -1.23
C GLY A 134 13.97 -0.51 -0.10
N PHE A 135 12.74 -0.02 0.11
CA PHE A 135 11.81 -0.52 1.12
C PHE A 135 10.87 -1.61 0.60
N TYR A 136 11.10 -2.12 -0.61
CA TYR A 136 10.47 -3.33 -1.11
C TYR A 136 11.33 -4.56 -0.78
N VAL A 137 10.68 -5.63 -0.31
CA VAL A 137 11.30 -6.94 -0.05
C VAL A 137 10.67 -7.99 -0.97
N PRO A 138 11.45 -8.63 -1.85
CA PRO A 138 10.94 -9.69 -2.73
C PRO A 138 10.16 -10.75 -1.95
N ASN A 139 8.97 -11.11 -2.45
CA ASN A 139 8.06 -12.10 -1.88
C ASN A 139 7.49 -11.80 -0.47
N GLN A 140 7.85 -10.68 0.14
CA GLN A 140 7.28 -10.23 1.43
C GLN A 140 6.49 -8.91 1.29
N GLY A 141 6.74 -8.15 0.22
CA GLY A 141 6.09 -6.87 -0.02
C GLY A 141 6.89 -5.73 0.57
N THR A 142 6.47 -5.18 1.70
CA THR A 142 6.99 -3.91 2.22
C THR A 142 7.85 -4.10 3.46
N ALA A 143 9.05 -3.53 3.46
CA ALA A 143 9.91 -3.48 4.62
C ALA A 143 9.35 -2.53 5.69
N HIS A 144 9.46 -2.93 6.95
CA HIS A 144 9.17 -2.08 8.10
C HIS A 144 9.97 -0.75 8.12
N THR A 145 11.13 -0.72 7.44
CA THR A 145 11.95 0.48 7.30
C THR A 145 11.29 1.59 6.47
N LEU A 146 10.26 1.28 5.68
CA LEU A 146 9.39 2.29 5.08
C LEU A 146 8.84 3.23 6.17
N PHE A 147 8.46 2.67 7.30
CA PHE A 147 7.87 3.42 8.41
C PHE A 147 8.94 4.07 9.27
N THR A 148 9.92 3.28 9.74
CA THR A 148 10.89 3.77 10.74
C THR A 148 11.89 4.76 10.17
N SER A 149 12.17 4.70 8.86
CA SER A 149 13.09 5.62 8.19
C SER A 149 12.37 6.54 7.20
N GLY A 150 11.31 6.07 6.55
CA GLY A 150 10.64 6.85 5.51
C GLY A 150 9.67 7.92 6.03
N ALA A 151 9.19 7.83 7.28
CA ALA A 151 8.28 8.81 7.88
C ALA A 151 8.80 10.25 7.85
N ALA A 152 10.09 10.44 8.15
CA ALA A 152 10.71 11.76 8.25
C ALA A 152 10.68 12.53 6.91
N ASP A 153 10.74 11.82 5.77
CA ASP A 153 10.71 12.43 4.43
C ASP A 153 9.33 13.06 4.11
N PHE A 154 8.29 12.76 4.91
CA PHE A 154 6.94 13.32 4.82
C PHE A 154 6.59 14.27 5.98
N GLY A 155 7.57 14.67 6.80
CA GLY A 155 7.33 15.54 7.97
C GLY A 155 6.62 14.82 9.12
N LEU A 156 6.73 13.49 9.17
CA LEU A 156 6.18 12.66 10.24
C LEU A 156 7.31 12.10 11.11
N TYR A 157 7.04 11.90 12.40
CA TYR A 157 7.85 10.99 13.21
C TYR A 157 7.20 9.60 13.23
N CYS A 158 8.00 8.57 13.53
CA CYS A 158 7.56 7.21 13.73
C CYS A 158 8.15 6.66 15.03
N THR A 159 7.31 6.03 15.86
CA THR A 159 7.74 5.33 17.07
C THR A 159 7.28 3.88 17.05
N LYS A 160 8.06 3.00 17.70
CA LYS A 160 7.61 1.63 17.94
C LYS A 160 6.73 1.60 19.17
N VAL A 161 5.52 1.08 19.02
CA VAL A 161 4.52 0.98 20.10
C VAL A 161 4.47 -0.46 20.61
N ALA A 162 4.30 -0.62 21.93
CA ALA A 162 4.11 -1.94 22.51
C ALA A 162 2.76 -2.54 22.09
N VAL A 163 2.71 -3.86 21.90
CA VAL A 163 1.49 -4.57 21.48
C VAL A 163 0.56 -4.78 22.67
N THR A 164 0.01 -3.68 23.19
CA THR A 164 -0.99 -3.70 24.27
C THR A 164 -2.13 -2.75 23.93
N GLU A 165 -3.33 -3.08 24.41
CA GLU A 165 -4.51 -2.22 24.25
C GLU A 165 -4.29 -0.83 24.86
N ALA A 166 -3.59 -0.75 26.00
CA ALA A 166 -3.35 0.50 26.69
C ALA A 166 -2.40 1.42 25.91
N ASP A 167 -1.31 0.87 25.36
CA ASP A 167 -0.35 1.64 24.56
C ASP A 167 -1.00 2.12 23.25
N MET A 168 -1.75 1.26 22.55
CA MET A 168 -2.48 1.67 21.34
C MET A 168 -3.43 2.84 21.62
N LYS A 169 -4.21 2.77 22.72
CA LYS A 169 -5.12 3.86 23.10
C LYS A 169 -4.37 5.15 23.43
N ALA A 170 -3.27 5.06 24.18
CA ALA A 170 -2.48 6.23 24.56
C ALA A 170 -1.94 6.99 23.35
N HIS A 171 -1.45 6.27 22.33
CA HIS A 171 -0.96 6.90 21.09
C HIS A 171 -2.10 7.52 20.27
N ILE A 172 -3.25 6.85 20.16
CA ILE A 172 -4.43 7.42 19.49
C ILE A 172 -4.93 8.67 20.23
N ASP A 173 -4.95 8.64 21.57
CA ASP A 173 -5.37 9.79 22.39
C ASP A 173 -4.41 10.99 22.24
N SER A 174 -3.15 10.76 21.88
CA SER A 174 -2.20 11.83 21.51
C SER A 174 -2.34 12.34 20.07
N GLY A 175 -3.33 11.85 19.32
CA GLY A 175 -3.59 12.23 17.93
C GLY A 175 -2.74 11.50 16.90
N GLU A 176 -2.10 10.38 17.28
CA GLU A 176 -1.34 9.56 16.34
C GLU A 176 -2.25 8.59 15.57
N MET A 177 -1.77 8.16 14.40
CA MET A 177 -2.29 6.99 13.70
C MET A 177 -1.32 5.83 13.85
N LEU A 178 -1.81 4.60 13.81
CA LEU A 178 -0.99 3.40 13.96
C LEU A 178 -0.99 2.56 12.68
N ILE A 179 0.16 2.02 12.28
CA ILE A 179 0.25 0.92 11.30
C ILE A 179 0.67 -0.34 12.05
N LEU A 180 -0.08 -1.42 11.85
CA LEU A 180 0.17 -2.71 12.47
C LEU A 180 0.68 -3.69 11.42
N ALA A 181 1.74 -4.41 11.75
CA ALA A 181 2.19 -5.59 11.02
C ALA A 181 1.47 -6.81 11.58
N MET A 182 0.59 -7.40 10.79
CA MET A 182 -0.21 -8.55 11.16
C MET A 182 0.38 -9.83 10.59
N HIS A 183 0.43 -10.88 11.39
CA HIS A 183 0.67 -12.25 10.90
C HIS A 183 -0.67 -12.96 10.61
N TYR A 184 -0.61 -14.27 10.39
CA TYR A 184 -1.78 -15.07 10.02
C TYR A 184 -2.93 -14.94 11.05
N GLY A 185 -4.12 -14.60 10.57
CA GLY A 185 -5.27 -14.34 11.41
C GLY A 185 -6.44 -13.70 10.66
N HIS A 186 -7.21 -12.88 11.36
CA HIS A 186 -8.45 -12.29 10.83
C HIS A 186 -8.21 -11.36 9.63
N PHE A 187 -7.04 -10.71 9.59
CA PHE A 187 -6.69 -9.74 8.54
C PHE A 187 -5.96 -10.36 7.34
N THR A 188 -5.36 -11.54 7.50
CA THR A 188 -4.63 -12.22 6.42
C THR A 188 -4.49 -13.70 6.68
N HIS A 189 -4.57 -14.51 5.63
CA HIS A 189 -4.30 -15.95 5.68
C HIS A 189 -2.98 -16.30 4.98
N SER A 190 -2.12 -15.30 4.73
CA SER A 190 -0.82 -15.44 4.08
C SER A 190 0.32 -15.45 5.12
N ALA A 191 1.35 -16.27 4.87
CA ALA A 191 2.57 -16.28 5.66
C ALA A 191 3.41 -15.00 5.50
N ALA A 192 3.17 -14.20 4.46
CA ALA A 192 3.86 -12.91 4.25
C ALA A 192 3.40 -11.81 5.22
N GLY A 193 2.29 -12.03 5.94
CA GLY A 193 1.68 -11.03 6.80
C GLY A 193 0.85 -9.99 6.03
N HIS A 194 0.46 -8.93 6.72
CA HIS A 194 -0.35 -7.83 6.18
C HIS A 194 -0.18 -6.55 6.99
N PHE A 195 -0.29 -5.39 6.35
CA PHE A 195 -0.32 -4.10 7.04
C PHE A 195 -1.74 -3.54 7.06
N ILE A 196 -2.15 -3.05 8.23
CA ILE A 196 -3.42 -2.35 8.45
C ILE A 196 -3.17 -1.03 9.18
N MET A 197 -4.06 -0.05 9.03
CA MET A 197 -4.00 1.22 9.74
C MET A 197 -5.11 1.29 10.81
N VAL A 198 -4.77 1.74 12.02
CA VAL A 198 -5.72 1.98 13.12
C VAL A 198 -5.71 3.48 13.43
N TYR A 199 -6.90 4.10 13.47
CA TYR A 199 -7.04 5.55 13.65
C TYR A 199 -7.90 5.96 14.85
N GLY A 200 -8.52 5.00 15.53
CA GLY A 200 -9.42 5.31 16.63
C GLY A 200 -9.93 4.09 17.36
N TYR A 201 -10.68 4.32 18.45
CA TYR A 201 -11.36 3.27 19.20
C TYR A 201 -12.62 3.80 19.89
N ASN A 202 -13.52 2.89 20.26
CA ASN A 202 -14.63 3.17 21.17
C ASN A 202 -14.94 1.92 22.02
N GLN A 203 -16.08 1.92 22.72
CA GLN A 203 -16.54 0.80 23.56
C GLN A 203 -16.69 -0.55 22.83
N ASN A 204 -16.83 -0.55 21.51
CA ASN A 204 -16.97 -1.74 20.68
C ASN A 204 -15.63 -2.27 20.14
N GLY A 205 -14.55 -1.48 20.23
CA GLY A 205 -13.22 -1.86 19.75
C GLY A 205 -12.54 -0.76 18.93
N PHE A 206 -11.43 -1.14 18.30
CA PHE A 206 -10.63 -0.29 17.42
C PHE A 206 -11.27 -0.15 16.03
N MET A 207 -11.13 1.03 15.45
CA MET A 207 -11.51 1.32 14.07
C MET A 207 -10.27 1.15 13.18
N VAL A 208 -10.44 0.37 12.12
CA VAL A 208 -9.34 -0.08 11.25
C VAL A 208 -9.62 0.32 9.82
N ASN A 209 -8.64 0.88 9.13
CA ASN A 209 -8.61 0.95 7.68
C ASN A 209 -7.68 -0.16 7.15
N ASP A 210 -8.28 -1.22 6.61
CA ASP A 210 -7.59 -2.32 5.97
C ASP A 210 -7.51 -2.08 4.45
N PRO A 211 -6.29 -1.89 3.89
CA PRO A 211 -6.13 -1.60 2.47
C PRO A 211 -6.59 -2.75 1.55
N ALA A 212 -6.73 -3.96 2.07
CA ALA A 212 -7.15 -5.16 1.34
C ALA A 212 -8.63 -5.54 1.57
N SER A 213 -9.40 -4.81 2.38
CA SER A 213 -10.84 -5.07 2.54
C SER A 213 -11.62 -3.87 3.05
N TYR A 214 -12.57 -3.44 2.22
CA TYR A 214 -13.60 -2.51 2.65
C TYR A 214 -14.44 -3.09 3.80
N GLU A 215 -14.84 -4.35 3.72
CA GLU A 215 -15.71 -5.00 4.70
C GLU A 215 -15.09 -4.99 6.10
N ARG A 216 -13.82 -5.41 6.22
CA ARG A 216 -13.09 -5.38 7.51
C ARG A 216 -12.94 -3.95 8.05
N SER A 217 -12.90 -2.96 7.16
CA SER A 217 -12.79 -1.54 7.53
C SER A 217 -14.11 -0.94 8.04
N THR A 218 -15.24 -1.61 7.86
CA THR A 218 -16.55 -1.17 8.40
C THR A 218 -16.87 -1.73 9.79
N LEU A 219 -15.97 -2.53 10.36
CA LEU A 219 -16.15 -3.21 11.65
C LEU A 219 -15.38 -2.53 12.78
N TYR A 220 -15.83 -2.79 14.01
CA TYR A 220 -15.05 -2.51 15.23
C TYR A 220 -14.33 -3.77 15.68
N TRP A 221 -13.05 -3.63 16.05
CA TRP A 221 -12.17 -4.74 16.37
C TRP A 221 -11.75 -4.69 17.84
N PRO A 222 -12.33 -5.51 18.73
CA PRO A 222 -11.84 -5.62 20.11
C PRO A 222 -10.38 -6.08 20.12
N PHE A 223 -9.55 -5.49 20.98
CA PHE A 223 -8.12 -5.88 21.07
C PHE A 223 -7.94 -7.37 21.35
N SER A 224 -8.84 -7.97 22.14
CA SER A 224 -8.82 -9.41 22.44
C SER A 224 -8.99 -10.32 21.21
N VAL A 225 -9.43 -9.77 20.07
CA VAL A 225 -9.64 -10.54 18.82
C VAL A 225 -8.38 -10.55 17.97
N PHE A 226 -7.72 -9.40 17.78
CA PHE A 226 -6.61 -9.27 16.83
C PHE A 226 -5.26 -8.97 17.50
N GLY A 227 -5.23 -8.64 18.79
CA GLY A 227 -4.01 -8.17 19.46
C GLY A 227 -2.87 -9.21 19.46
N SER A 228 -3.20 -10.50 19.53
CA SER A 228 -2.22 -11.59 19.41
C SER A 228 -1.73 -11.81 17.97
N GLU A 229 -2.37 -11.20 16.97
CA GLU A 229 -2.04 -11.29 15.55
C GLU A 229 -1.08 -10.18 15.10
N ALA A 230 -0.80 -9.20 15.96
CA ALA A 230 0.09 -8.08 15.67
C ALA A 230 1.53 -8.38 16.13
N ASP A 231 2.47 -8.42 15.17
CA ASP A 231 3.90 -8.59 15.46
C ASP A 231 4.57 -7.27 15.86
N ASN A 232 4.17 -6.17 15.21
CA ASN A 232 4.73 -4.84 15.44
C ASN A 232 3.67 -3.77 15.25
N ILE A 233 3.78 -2.68 16.02
CA ILE A 233 2.95 -1.49 15.89
C ILE A 233 3.88 -0.27 15.72
N TYR A 234 3.54 0.58 14.75
CA TYR A 234 4.22 1.83 14.45
C TYR A 234 3.25 2.99 14.66
N GLY A 235 3.57 3.91 15.55
CA GLY A 235 2.79 5.12 15.80
C GLY A 235 3.37 6.32 15.04
N PHE A 236 2.50 7.14 14.46
CA PHE A 236 2.86 8.27 13.62
C PHE A 236 2.18 9.56 14.07
N GLY A 237 2.95 10.63 14.13
CA GLY A 237 2.45 11.99 14.33
C GLY A 237 3.27 13.00 13.54
N VAL A 238 2.78 14.25 13.49
CA VAL A 238 3.45 15.35 12.80
C VAL A 238 4.73 15.74 13.55
N ALA A 239 5.85 15.83 12.83
CA ALA A 239 7.10 16.32 13.39
C ALA A 239 7.02 17.85 13.61
N ASN A 240 7.43 18.30 14.80
CA ASN A 240 7.51 19.73 15.16
C ASN A 240 8.81 20.37 14.69
#